data_AF-A0A8T5PJR6-F1
#
_entry.id   AF-A0A8T5PJR6-F1
#
_cell.length_a   1.000
_cell.length_b   1.000
_cell.length_c   1.000
_cell.angle_alpha   90.00
_cell.angle_beta   90.00
_cell.angle_gamma   90.00
#
_symmetry.space_group_name_H-M   'P 1'
#
loop_
_entity.id
_entity.type
_entity.pdbx_description
1 polymer ?
#
loop_
_entity_poly.entity_id
_entity_poly.type
_entity_poly.pdbx_seq_one_letter_code
_entity_poly.pdbx_strand_id
1 'polypeptide(L)'
;MAKAKAKVTAKIKKKFWYPILAPKIFNNSKIGEIYLTEAAQATGRSFWHGLKDLSENMRDQNVYLCFKIKNALNNNLNTEI
;
A
#
# COMPACT_ATOMS: atom_id res chain seq x y z
N MET A 1 -15.46 -46.53 7.63
CA MET A 1 -14.58 -45.80 6.68
C MET A 1 -14.30 -44.40 7.23
N ALA A 2 -13.15 -44.20 7.90
CA ALA A 2 -12.80 -42.91 8.51
C ALA A 2 -12.15 -42.00 7.45
N LYS A 3 -12.80 -40.88 7.13
CA LYS A 3 -12.23 -39.84 6.25
C LYS A 3 -11.07 -39.16 6.99
N ALA A 4 -9.85 -39.37 6.52
CA ALA A 4 -8.67 -38.67 7.02
C ALA A 4 -8.86 -37.15 6.85
N LYS A 5 -8.91 -36.40 7.95
CA LYS A 5 -8.90 -34.94 7.94
C LYS A 5 -7.52 -34.51 7.43
N ALA A 6 -7.45 -33.97 6.21
CA ALA A 6 -6.24 -33.38 5.68
C ALA A 6 -5.74 -32.31 6.66
N LYS A 7 -4.50 -32.46 7.15
CA LYS A 7 -3.80 -31.40 7.88
C LYS A 7 -3.67 -30.22 6.92
N VAL A 8 -4.52 -29.20 7.09
CA VAL A 8 -4.37 -27.93 6.39
C VAL A 8 -3.16 -27.23 7.03
N THR A 9 -1.97 -27.57 6.57
CA THR A 9 -0.79 -26.77 6.86
C THR A 9 -0.99 -25.44 6.16
N ALA A 10 -1.22 -24.38 6.95
CA ALA A 10 -1.30 -23.03 6.43
C ALA A 10 -0.03 -22.76 5.63
N LYS A 11 -0.16 -22.56 4.32
CA LYS A 11 0.95 -22.10 3.47
C LYS A 11 1.26 -20.67 3.89
N ILE A 12 2.13 -20.51 4.89
CA ILE A 12 2.63 -19.20 5.33
C ILE A 12 3.48 -18.65 4.18
N LYS A 13 2.85 -17.83 3.34
CA LYS A 13 3.56 -17.07 2.31
C LYS A 13 4.36 -15.98 3.01
N LYS A 14 5.68 -15.93 2.76
CA LYS A 14 6.53 -14.85 3.25
C LYS A 14 6.01 -13.52 2.74
N LYS A 15 5.98 -12.52 3.61
CA LYS A 15 5.52 -11.16 3.32
C LYS A 15 6.71 -10.22 3.37
N PHE A 16 6.68 -9.20 2.53
CA PHE A 16 7.69 -8.17 2.38
C PHE A 16 7.04 -6.80 2.55
N TRP A 17 7.88 -5.83 2.92
CA TRP A 17 7.51 -4.43 2.98
C TRP A 17 7.68 -3.80 1.60
N TYR A 18 6.61 -3.21 1.10
CA TYR A 18 6.58 -2.52 -0.19
C TYR A 18 6.34 -1.03 0.05
N PRO A 19 7.25 -0.14 -0.40
CA PRO A 19 7.06 1.30 -0.25
C PRO A 19 5.95 1.81 -1.18
N ILE A 20 5.16 2.74 -0.65
CA ILE A 20 4.13 3.46 -1.37
C ILE A 20 4.66 4.83 -1.74
N LEU A 21 4.66 5.12 -3.03
CA LEU A 21 5.08 6.39 -3.58
C LEU A 21 3.84 7.23 -3.91
N ALA A 22 3.91 8.50 -3.53
CA ALA A 22 2.92 9.50 -3.90
C ALA A 22 2.91 9.72 -5.43
N PRO A 23 1.83 10.29 -5.99
CA PRO A 23 1.81 10.76 -7.36
C PRO A 23 2.90 11.79 -7.63
N LYS A 24 3.25 11.97 -8.91
CA LYS A 24 4.26 12.95 -9.37
C LYS A 24 4.02 14.38 -8.90
N ILE A 25 2.76 14.75 -8.66
CA ILE A 25 2.37 16.07 -8.15
C ILE A 25 3.01 16.36 -6.79
N PHE A 26 3.25 15.31 -5.99
CA PHE A 26 3.92 15.37 -4.70
C PHE A 26 5.35 14.83 -4.75
N ASN A 27 6.03 15.00 -5.90
CA ASN A 27 7.44 14.65 -6.09
C ASN A 27 7.79 13.17 -5.81
N ASN A 28 6.83 12.25 -5.98
CA ASN A 28 6.98 10.83 -5.65
C ASN A 28 7.44 10.57 -4.20
N SER A 29 7.07 11.46 -3.26
CA SER A 29 7.40 11.30 -1.85
C SER A 29 6.90 9.95 -1.30
N LYS A 30 7.69 9.36 -0.41
CA LYS A 30 7.35 8.09 0.25
C LYS A 30 6.29 8.36 1.33
N ILE A 31 5.06 7.88 1.09
CA ILE A 31 3.94 8.05 2.02
C ILE A 31 4.01 7.01 3.15
N GLY A 32 4.52 5.82 2.85
CA GLY A 32 4.62 4.74 3.81
C GLY A 32 5.02 3.42 3.17
N GLU A 33 4.78 2.33 3.91
CA GLU A 33 5.05 0.97 3.45
C GLU A 33 3.86 0.06 3.77
N ILE A 34 3.65 -0.94 2.93
CA ILE A 34 2.59 -1.94 3.11
C ILE A 34 3.20 -3.33 3.20
N TYR A 35 2.67 -4.15 4.11
CA TYR A 35 3.12 -5.52 4.32
C TYR A 35 2.28 -6.53 3.52
N LEU A 36 2.84 -7.05 2.42
CA LEU A 36 2.14 -7.94 1.49
C LEU A 36 3.00 -9.13 1.08
N THR A 37 2.36 -10.18 0.56
CA THR A 37 3.09 -11.30 -0.05
C THR A 37 3.57 -10.96 -1.46
N GLU A 38 2.84 -10.10 -2.16
CA GLU A 38 3.09 -9.73 -3.55
C GLU A 38 2.55 -8.32 -3.81
N ALA A 39 3.31 -7.51 -4.54
CA ALA A 39 2.95 -6.12 -4.81
C ALA A 39 1.62 -5.97 -5.58
N ALA A 40 1.29 -6.94 -6.44
CA ALA A 40 0.05 -6.95 -7.21
C ALA A 40 -1.23 -6.97 -6.33
N GLN A 41 -1.15 -7.48 -5.10
CA GLN A 41 -2.28 -7.48 -4.16
C GLN A 41 -2.60 -6.09 -3.59
N ALA A 42 -1.70 -5.12 -3.77
CA ALA A 42 -1.91 -3.75 -3.35
C ALA A 42 -2.77 -2.97 -4.34
N THR A 43 -2.76 -3.35 -5.63
CA THR A 43 -3.48 -2.66 -6.70
C THR A 43 -4.97 -2.58 -6.39
N GLY A 44 -5.55 -1.39 -6.52
CA GLY A 44 -6.96 -1.12 -6.24
C GLY A 44 -7.28 -0.77 -4.79
N ARG A 45 -6.33 -0.90 -3.85
CA ARG A 45 -6.53 -0.42 -2.47
C ARG A 45 -6.47 1.10 -2.43
N SER A 46 -7.32 1.68 -1.60
CA SER A 46 -7.35 3.10 -1.30
C SER A 46 -7.02 3.36 0.16
N PHE A 47 -6.33 4.46 0.46
CA PHE A 47 -6.03 4.89 1.82
C PHE A 47 -6.10 6.40 1.93
N TRP A 48 -6.31 6.89 3.15
CA TRP A 48 -6.34 8.32 3.44
C TRP A 48 -5.01 8.76 4.03
N HIS A 49 -4.47 9.88 3.57
CA HIS A 49 -3.26 10.48 4.10
C HIS A 49 -3.41 12.00 4.19
N GLY A 50 -2.82 12.60 5.23
CA GLY A 50 -2.91 14.03 5.47
C GLY A 50 -2.09 14.81 4.44
N LEU A 51 -2.61 15.94 3.97
CA LEU A 51 -1.89 16.80 3.03
C LEU A 51 -0.66 17.47 3.68
N LYS A 52 -0.73 17.74 4.99
CA LYS A 52 0.38 18.32 5.77
C LYS A 52 1.68 17.56 5.60
N ASP A 53 1.63 16.24 5.58
CA ASP A 53 2.82 15.38 5.50
C ASP A 53 3.43 15.38 4.08
N LEU A 54 2.64 15.75 3.06
CA LEU A 54 3.05 15.83 1.67
C LEU A 54 3.51 17.22 1.24
N SER A 55 2.89 18.28 1.78
CA SER A 55 3.18 19.67 1.41
C SER A 55 4.08 20.41 2.41
N GLU A 56 4.35 19.81 3.57
CA GLU A 56 5.05 20.43 4.73
C GLU A 56 4.41 21.76 5.22
N ASN A 57 3.20 22.07 4.75
CA ASN A 57 2.50 23.29 5.12
C ASN A 57 1.58 23.03 6.32
N MET A 58 1.83 23.72 7.43
CA MET A 58 1.02 23.58 8.65
C MET A 58 -0.44 24.04 8.47
N ARG A 59 -0.73 24.87 7.45
CA ARG A 59 -2.10 25.37 7.18
C ARG A 59 -3.04 24.26 6.70
N ASP A 60 -2.50 23.21 6.06
CA ASP A 60 -3.28 22.18 5.39
C ASP A 60 -3.54 20.96 6.29
N GLN A 61 -3.39 21.12 7.61
CA GLN A 61 -3.51 20.02 8.57
C GLN A 61 -4.90 19.37 8.60
N ASN A 62 -5.95 20.08 8.20
CA ASN A 62 -7.32 19.57 8.18
C ASN A 62 -7.71 18.91 6.84
N VAL A 63 -6.80 18.85 5.87
CA VAL A 63 -7.07 18.29 4.54
C VAL A 63 -6.52 16.88 4.45
N TYR A 64 -7.40 15.94 4.09
CA TYR A 64 -7.05 14.55 3.84
C TYR A 64 -7.28 14.21 2.37
N LEU A 65 -6.32 13.54 1.76
CA LEU A 65 -6.41 13.04 0.39
C LEU A 65 -6.58 11.53 0.40
N CYS A 66 -7.45 11.03 -0.47
CA CYS A 66 -7.59 9.61 -0.71
C CYS A 66 -6.68 9.22 -1.87
N PHE A 67 -5.76 8.29 -1.63
CA PHE A 67 -4.85 7.77 -2.64
C PHE A 67 -5.28 6.36 -3.01
N LYS A 68 -5.30 6.06 -4.31
CA LYS A 68 -5.55 4.73 -4.86
C LYS A 68 -4.29 4.16 -5.48
N ILE A 69 -3.94 2.92 -5.15
CA ILE A 69 -2.78 2.25 -5.74
C ILE A 69 -3.16 1.76 -7.14
N LYS A 70 -2.52 2.33 -8.16
CA LYS A 70 -2.81 2.02 -9.57
C LYS A 70 -1.98 0.85 -10.07
N ASN A 71 -0.67 0.87 -9.80
CA ASN A 71 0.28 -0.10 -10.34
C ASN A 71 1.43 -0.34 -9.36
N ALA A 72 1.98 -1.55 -9.40
CA ALA A 72 3.24 -1.89 -8.77
C ALA A 72 4.35 -1.97 -9.83
N LEU A 73 5.40 -1.17 -9.71
CA LEU A 73 6.55 -1.17 -10.62
C LEU A 73 7.84 -1.34 -9.81
N ASN A 74 8.65 -2.36 -10.12
CA ASN A 74 9.95 -2.59 -9.48
C ASN A 74 9.91 -2.54 -7.94
N ASN A 75 8.97 -3.29 -7.33
CA ASN A 75 8.71 -3.29 -5.88
C ASN A 75 8.12 -2.00 -5.28
N ASN A 76 7.90 -0.94 -6.06
CA ASN A 76 7.29 0.30 -5.58
C ASN A 76 5.81 0.35 -5.97
N LEU A 77 4.98 0.86 -5.06
CA LEU A 77 3.54 1.00 -5.28
C LEU A 77 3.24 2.45 -5.68
N ASN A 78 2.83 2.65 -6.93
CA ASN A 78 2.49 3.96 -7.46
C ASN A 78 1.02 4.27 -7.20
N THR A 79 0.76 5.48 -6.72
CA THR A 79 -0.59 5.93 -6.38
C THR A 79 -1.11 7.05 -7.28
N GLU A 80 -2.42 7.15 -7.37
CA GLU A 80 -3.18 8.24 -7.99
C GLU A 80 -4.18 8.81 -6.96
N ILE A 81 -4.66 10.04 -7.19
CA ILE A 81 -5.66 10.74 -6.36
C ILE A 81 -7.01 10.67 -7.11
#